data_AF-A0A7K1K3Q1-F1
#
_entry.id   AF-A0A7K1K3Q1-F1
#
_cell.length_a   1.000
_cell.length_b   1.000
_cell.length_c   1.000
_cell.angle_alpha   90.00
_cell.angle_beta   90.00
_cell.angle_gamma   90.00
#
_symmetry.space_group_name_H-M   'P 1'
#
loop_
_entity.id
_entity.type
_entity.pdbx_description
1 polymer ?
#
loop_
_entity_poly.entity_id
_entity_poly.type
_entity_poly.pdbx_seq_one_letter_code
_entity_poly.pdbx_strand_id
1 'polypeptide(L)'
;MADDDGPIPPSVHKWIGVIGLVVAPTTLVTGLCYYFGYTSTRKTLAYLGIDSDAVGFTTNDYVTKSTGVLFVTALVALLTCTAALGLCTYLRRVAAAGRHIGTLRALAWILGTLGLTGLVRGVVGVIRPAFTPDEQLWLTPVALGIGAALLVLAAWLFRIATPAAERPPVPALERALLAVAVAILVLASFWTTNIFATKVGEVAGINAAGDLWTKETTVVLDTNDRLFLPKELVRTSLLTEASSPQGETFRYECFRGYAVRGDLWVLLPANWRPQFGYAALVTANSSHRITLRTIKDAPDRVGGGANVREYWPCPELVPTATGPAVQGQLLPAGDAGRVFGTDLSVAREYIQHAAADDTATQNCAGAVDSATQSISDKTGYRVRYVRELAGGSPPIRVQESVIEFDTPHHASDFVDATTATWQGCAHSELTVQRDGADAHHQIGEVTEATGLVTVDVDSGDRTTDACRHAVGAKSNVVVDVVLCGTAPTDQTATLVNAIRDRFGA
;
A
#
# COMPACT_ATOMS: atom_id res chain seq x y z
N MET A 1 -10.56 -65.47 40.93
CA MET A 1 -9.85 -64.26 40.50
C MET A 1 -10.76 -63.11 40.92
N ALA A 2 -10.49 -62.55 42.09
CA ALA A 2 -11.38 -61.59 42.75
C ALA A 2 -11.18 -60.20 42.13
N ASP A 3 -12.29 -59.54 41.83
CA ASP A 3 -12.37 -58.13 41.44
C ASP A 3 -11.89 -57.26 42.62
N ASP A 4 -10.84 -56.47 42.37
CA ASP A 4 -10.28 -55.50 43.31
C ASP A 4 -10.73 -54.10 42.89
N ASP A 5 -12.00 -53.77 43.16
CA ASP A 5 -12.55 -52.42 43.04
C ASP A 5 -12.14 -51.58 44.28
N GLY A 6 -10.87 -51.23 44.33
CA GLY A 6 -10.35 -50.27 45.30
C GLY A 6 -10.78 -48.84 44.92
N PRO A 7 -11.32 -48.02 45.86
CA PRO A 7 -11.65 -46.64 45.59
C PRO A 7 -10.38 -45.85 45.20
N ILE A 8 -10.44 -45.16 44.05
CA ILE A 8 -9.35 -44.35 43.51
C ILE A 8 -8.84 -43.37 44.59
N PRO A 9 -7.53 -43.33 44.88
CA PRO A 9 -6.99 -42.52 45.96
C PRO A 9 -7.22 -41.02 45.74
N PRO A 10 -7.55 -40.23 46.79
CA PRO A 10 -7.92 -38.81 46.69
C PRO A 10 -6.81 -37.89 46.16
N SER A 11 -5.57 -38.38 46.08
CA SER A 11 -4.46 -37.70 45.42
C SER A 11 -4.67 -37.60 43.91
N VAL A 12 -5.25 -38.61 43.26
CA VAL A 12 -5.45 -38.66 41.80
C VAL A 12 -6.52 -37.66 41.35
N HIS A 13 -7.59 -37.45 42.14
CA HIS A 13 -8.57 -36.38 41.88
C HIS A 13 -7.98 -34.97 41.98
N LYS A 14 -7.00 -34.76 42.88
CA LYS A 14 -6.31 -33.47 43.01
C LYS A 14 -5.41 -33.20 41.79
N TRP A 15 -4.76 -34.22 41.25
CA TRP A 15 -3.92 -34.11 40.06
C TRP A 15 -4.72 -33.98 38.76
N ILE A 16 -5.86 -34.67 38.61
CA ILE A 16 -6.77 -34.48 37.47
C ILE A 16 -7.30 -33.04 37.43
N GLY A 17 -7.65 -32.46 38.59
CA GLY A 17 -8.08 -31.07 38.69
C GLY A 17 -7.00 -30.05 38.32
N VAL A 18 -5.74 -30.28 38.74
CA VAL A 18 -4.61 -29.38 38.42
C VAL A 18 -4.17 -29.50 36.96
N ILE A 19 -4.14 -30.71 36.40
CA ILE A 19 -3.87 -30.95 34.97
C ILE A 19 -4.98 -30.31 34.13
N GLY A 20 -6.26 -30.48 34.50
CA GLY A 20 -7.37 -29.81 33.81
C GLY A 20 -7.32 -28.28 33.89
N LEU A 21 -6.87 -27.71 35.02
CA LEU A 21 -6.76 -26.26 35.23
C LEU A 21 -5.64 -25.62 34.40
N VAL A 22 -4.57 -26.36 34.05
CA VAL A 22 -3.41 -25.82 33.30
C VAL A 22 -3.42 -26.24 31.82
N VAL A 23 -3.90 -27.45 31.51
CA VAL A 23 -3.93 -27.99 30.13
C VAL A 23 -5.10 -27.44 29.31
N ALA A 24 -6.26 -27.22 29.91
CA ALA A 24 -7.42 -26.69 29.17
C ALA A 24 -7.18 -25.24 28.68
N PRO A 25 -6.64 -24.30 29.48
CA PRO A 25 -6.33 -22.95 29.01
C PRO A 25 -5.23 -22.93 27.96
N THR A 26 -4.19 -23.74 28.10
CA THR A 26 -3.07 -23.76 27.14
C THR A 26 -3.50 -24.32 25.78
N THR A 27 -4.35 -25.35 25.76
CA THR A 27 -4.93 -25.88 24.52
C THR A 27 -5.82 -24.85 23.83
N LEU A 28 -6.68 -24.15 24.58
CA LEU A 28 -7.52 -23.08 24.04
C LEU A 28 -6.68 -21.93 23.47
N VAL A 29 -5.69 -21.46 24.22
CA VAL A 29 -4.77 -20.41 23.77
C VAL A 29 -4.05 -20.83 22.49
N THR A 30 -3.52 -22.06 22.46
CA THR A 30 -2.86 -22.61 21.26
C THR A 30 -3.81 -22.67 20.06
N GLY A 31 -5.06 -23.08 20.27
CA GLY A 31 -6.10 -23.09 19.24
C GLY A 31 -6.43 -21.70 18.70
N LEU A 32 -6.52 -20.69 19.59
CA LEU A 32 -6.73 -19.29 19.18
C LEU A 32 -5.52 -18.74 18.42
N CYS A 33 -4.29 -19.01 18.88
CA CYS A 33 -3.06 -18.66 18.17
C CYS A 33 -3.07 -19.25 16.76
N TYR A 34 -3.34 -20.55 16.64
CA TYR A 34 -3.45 -21.21 15.35
C TYR A 34 -4.51 -20.56 14.46
N TYR A 35 -5.74 -20.38 14.97
CA TYR A 35 -6.87 -19.87 14.17
C TYR A 35 -6.62 -18.45 13.64
N PHE A 36 -6.19 -17.52 14.50
CA PHE A 36 -5.96 -16.13 14.09
C PHE A 36 -4.68 -15.98 13.25
N GLY A 37 -3.65 -16.77 13.56
CA GLY A 37 -2.44 -16.85 12.72
C GLY A 37 -2.74 -17.38 11.32
N TYR A 38 -3.56 -18.44 11.22
CA TYR A 38 -4.06 -18.97 9.95
C TYR A 38 -4.88 -17.94 9.19
N THR A 39 -5.85 -17.29 9.84
CA THR A 39 -6.75 -16.31 9.22
C THR A 39 -5.96 -15.13 8.63
N SER A 40 -5.04 -14.57 9.41
CA SER A 40 -4.17 -13.47 8.96
C SER A 40 -3.28 -13.93 7.79
N THR A 41 -2.60 -15.06 7.93
CA THR A 41 -1.68 -15.59 6.89
C THR A 41 -2.41 -15.90 5.59
N ARG A 42 -3.58 -16.51 5.66
CA ARG A 42 -4.41 -16.81 4.49
C ARG A 42 -4.80 -15.53 3.76
N LYS A 43 -5.15 -14.46 4.48
CA LYS A 43 -5.50 -13.17 3.88
C LYS A 43 -4.30 -12.46 3.27
N THR A 44 -3.13 -12.54 3.91
CA THR A 44 -1.87 -12.05 3.35
C THR A 44 -1.51 -12.75 2.03
N LEU A 45 -1.56 -14.09 2.00
CA LEU A 45 -1.24 -14.86 0.81
C LEU A 45 -2.29 -14.70 -0.30
N ALA A 46 -3.57 -14.63 0.07
CA ALA A 46 -4.65 -14.38 -0.88
C ALA A 46 -4.49 -13.04 -1.61
N TYR A 47 -4.02 -11.99 -0.91
CA TYR A 47 -3.70 -10.71 -1.56
C TYR A 47 -2.60 -10.88 -2.62
N LEU A 48 -1.62 -11.74 -2.37
CA LEU A 48 -0.51 -12.04 -3.28
C LEU A 48 -0.87 -13.08 -4.36
N GLY A 49 -2.12 -13.54 -4.42
CA GLY A 49 -2.58 -14.57 -5.36
C GLY A 49 -2.10 -15.99 -5.02
N ILE A 50 -1.65 -16.23 -3.78
CA ILE A 50 -1.14 -17.53 -3.33
C ILE A 50 -2.16 -18.19 -2.40
N ASP A 51 -2.44 -19.47 -2.61
CA ASP A 51 -3.20 -20.26 -1.64
C ASP A 51 -2.30 -20.67 -0.46
N SER A 52 -2.77 -20.48 0.77
CA SER A 52 -2.04 -20.90 1.97
C SER A 52 -1.77 -22.40 2.01
N ASP A 53 -2.67 -23.19 1.43
CA ASP A 53 -2.58 -24.65 1.43
C ASP A 53 -1.52 -25.15 0.43
N ALA A 54 -1.23 -24.38 -0.62
CA ALA A 54 -0.18 -24.69 -1.59
C ALA A 54 1.24 -24.56 -1.02
N VAL A 55 1.43 -23.68 -0.02
CA VAL A 55 2.75 -23.44 0.59
C VAL A 55 3.05 -24.46 1.72
N GLY A 56 2.01 -25.06 2.32
CA GLY A 56 2.17 -26.08 3.36
C GLY A 56 2.67 -25.55 4.70
N PHE A 57 2.15 -24.41 5.19
CA PHE A 57 2.49 -23.91 6.52
C PHE A 57 2.06 -24.91 7.62
N THR A 58 2.93 -25.10 8.62
CA THR A 58 2.63 -25.98 9.77
C THR A 58 1.90 -25.21 10.85
N THR A 59 1.32 -25.95 11.80
CA THR A 59 0.69 -25.39 13.00
C THR A 59 1.61 -24.41 13.75
N ASN A 60 2.92 -24.71 13.84
CA ASN A 60 3.89 -23.85 14.53
C ASN A 60 4.03 -22.48 13.83
N ASP A 61 4.02 -22.45 12.50
CA ASP A 61 4.16 -21.20 11.76
C ASP A 61 2.95 -20.29 11.91
N TYR A 62 1.75 -20.87 11.96
CA TYR A 62 0.55 -20.09 12.24
C TYR A 62 0.57 -19.54 13.67
N VAL A 63 0.99 -20.34 14.65
CA VAL A 63 1.12 -19.87 16.04
C VAL A 63 2.10 -18.71 16.15
N THR A 64 3.28 -18.78 15.53
CA THR A 64 4.26 -17.67 15.57
C THR A 64 3.75 -16.41 14.86
N LYS A 65 3.07 -16.55 13.72
CA LYS A 65 2.46 -15.42 12.99
C LYS A 65 1.26 -14.79 13.69
N SER A 66 0.65 -15.48 14.67
CA SER A 66 -0.49 -14.95 15.44
C SER A 66 -0.11 -13.85 16.43
N THR A 67 1.19 -13.71 16.75
CA THR A 67 1.71 -12.81 17.78
C THR A 67 1.23 -11.38 17.61
N GLY A 68 1.30 -10.82 16.39
CA GLY A 68 0.86 -9.44 16.14
C GLY A 68 -0.63 -9.20 16.40
N VAL A 69 -1.48 -10.17 16.04
CA VAL A 69 -2.94 -10.07 16.23
C VAL A 69 -3.30 -10.23 17.70
N LEU A 70 -2.77 -11.27 18.35
CA LEU A 70 -3.12 -11.61 19.73
C LEU A 70 -2.51 -10.65 20.75
N PHE A 71 -1.31 -10.13 20.50
CA PHE A 71 -0.70 -9.14 21.39
C PHE A 71 -1.56 -7.88 21.50
N VAL A 72 -1.96 -7.29 20.37
CA VAL A 72 -2.78 -6.08 20.34
C VAL A 72 -4.15 -6.32 20.97
N THR A 73 -4.80 -7.44 20.63
CA THR A 73 -6.13 -7.74 21.18
C THR A 73 -6.10 -8.07 22.67
N ALA A 74 -5.08 -8.80 23.14
CA ALA A 74 -4.88 -9.05 24.57
C ALA A 74 -4.57 -7.75 25.33
N LEU A 75 -3.74 -6.86 24.78
CA LEU A 75 -3.44 -5.57 25.38
C LEU A 75 -4.71 -4.71 25.54
N VAL A 76 -5.51 -4.57 24.48
CA VAL A 76 -6.78 -3.83 24.53
C VAL A 76 -7.74 -4.48 25.53
N ALA A 77 -7.84 -5.81 25.56
CA ALA A 77 -8.66 -6.53 26.54
C ALA A 77 -8.20 -6.28 27.99
N LEU A 78 -6.89 -6.27 28.25
CA LEU A 78 -6.34 -6.00 29.59
C LEU A 78 -6.56 -4.55 30.02
N LEU A 79 -6.37 -3.58 29.12
CA LEU A 79 -6.63 -2.17 29.40
C LEU A 79 -8.12 -1.92 29.66
N THR A 80 -9.01 -2.49 28.86
CA THR A 80 -10.46 -2.37 29.05
C THR A 80 -10.93 -3.04 30.34
N CYS A 81 -10.43 -4.23 30.68
CA CYS A 81 -10.69 -4.88 31.96
C CYS A 81 -10.20 -4.03 33.14
N THR A 82 -9.01 -3.44 33.04
CA THR A 82 -8.45 -2.59 34.11
C THR A 82 -9.27 -1.32 34.30
N ALA A 83 -9.66 -0.66 33.21
CA ALA A 83 -10.54 0.51 33.25
C ALA A 83 -11.92 0.16 33.82
N ALA A 84 -12.50 -0.98 33.43
CA ALA A 84 -13.79 -1.45 33.94
C ALA A 84 -13.73 -1.76 35.44
N LEU A 85 -12.67 -2.42 35.93
CA LEU A 85 -12.45 -2.68 37.35
C LEU A 85 -12.25 -1.38 38.14
N GLY A 86 -11.47 -0.43 37.62
CA GLY A 86 -11.31 0.91 38.18
C GLY A 86 -12.65 1.64 38.31
N LEU A 87 -13.45 1.64 37.25
CA LEU A 87 -14.80 2.22 37.25
C LEU A 87 -15.73 1.51 38.25
N CYS A 88 -15.72 0.18 38.30
CA CYS A 88 -16.54 -0.59 39.23
C CYS A 88 -16.16 -0.30 40.70
N THR A 89 -14.87 -0.18 41.01
CA THR A 89 -14.43 0.16 42.37
C THR A 89 -14.80 1.58 42.76
N TYR A 90 -14.69 2.54 41.83
CA TYR A 90 -15.14 3.91 42.03
C TYR A 90 -16.66 3.99 42.29
N LEU A 91 -17.47 3.37 41.43
CA LEU A 91 -18.93 3.36 41.58
C LEU A 91 -19.39 2.66 42.87
N ARG A 92 -18.72 1.59 43.29
CA ARG A 92 -18.96 0.97 44.61
C ARG A 92 -18.67 1.92 45.76
N ARG A 93 -17.59 2.69 45.70
CA ARG A 93 -17.25 3.69 46.74
C ARG A 93 -18.32 4.79 46.83
N VAL A 94 -18.80 5.29 45.69
CA VAL A 94 -19.88 6.30 45.64
C VAL A 94 -21.17 5.74 46.24
N ALA A 95 -21.57 4.52 45.85
CA ALA A 95 -22.76 3.87 46.38
C ALA A 95 -22.66 3.60 47.89
N ALA A 96 -21.50 3.15 48.38
CA ALA A 96 -21.26 2.90 49.80
C ALA A 96 -21.29 4.17 50.65
N ALA A 97 -20.88 5.32 50.09
CA ALA A 97 -20.99 6.62 50.74
C ALA A 97 -22.45 7.15 50.83
N GLY A 98 -23.43 6.43 50.27
CA GLY A 98 -24.84 6.83 50.26
C GLY A 98 -25.14 8.07 49.40
N ARG A 99 -24.14 8.58 48.67
CA ARG A 99 -24.25 9.79 47.85
C ARG A 99 -24.84 9.46 46.48
N HIS A 100 -25.72 10.32 45.99
CA HIS A 100 -26.22 10.31 44.61
C HIS A 100 -26.91 9.01 44.12
N ILE A 101 -27.55 8.24 45.01
CA ILE A 101 -28.24 6.97 44.68
C ILE A 101 -29.28 7.14 43.55
N GLY A 102 -30.03 8.25 43.53
CA GLY A 102 -30.98 8.55 42.46
C GLY A 102 -30.31 8.68 41.08
N THR A 103 -29.15 9.32 41.01
CA THR A 103 -28.39 9.45 39.75
C THR A 103 -27.81 8.11 39.29
N LEU A 104 -27.39 7.24 40.22
CA LEU A 104 -26.92 5.89 39.88
C LEU A 104 -28.03 5.03 39.27
N ARG A 105 -29.27 5.17 39.77
CA ARG A 105 -30.44 4.48 39.19
C ARG A 105 -30.81 5.04 37.81
N ALA A 106 -30.78 6.37 37.65
CA ALA A 106 -31.00 6.98 36.34
C ALA A 106 -29.95 6.52 35.31
N LEU A 107 -28.67 6.51 35.71
CA LEU A 107 -27.57 6.00 34.88
C LEU A 107 -27.77 4.51 34.54
N ALA A 108 -28.19 3.68 35.49
CA ALA A 108 -28.47 2.27 35.25
C ALA A 108 -29.57 2.07 34.20
N TRP A 109 -30.64 2.87 34.24
CA TRP A 109 -31.69 2.85 33.20
C TRP A 109 -31.15 3.26 31.83
N ILE A 110 -30.37 4.34 31.76
CA ILE A 110 -29.77 4.82 30.50
C ILE A 110 -28.83 3.76 29.90
N LEU A 111 -27.97 3.16 30.71
CA LEU A 111 -27.07 2.10 30.25
C LEU A 111 -27.85 0.84 29.84
N GLY A 112 -28.95 0.53 30.54
CA GLY A 112 -29.83 -0.58 30.19
C GLY A 112 -30.53 -0.39 28.84
N THR A 113 -31.08 0.80 28.58
CA THR A 113 -31.73 1.09 27.29
C THR A 113 -30.72 1.13 26.16
N LEU A 114 -29.56 1.74 26.36
CA LEU A 114 -28.47 1.75 25.39
C LEU A 114 -27.92 0.33 25.11
N GLY A 115 -27.81 -0.50 26.16
CA GLY A 115 -27.38 -1.89 26.02
C GLY A 115 -28.36 -2.73 25.22
N LEU A 116 -29.67 -2.54 25.47
CA LEU A 116 -30.73 -3.22 24.73
C LEU A 116 -30.78 -2.80 23.26
N THR A 117 -30.70 -1.49 22.97
CA THR A 117 -30.68 -1.01 21.58
C THR A 117 -29.42 -1.48 20.84
N GLY A 118 -28.26 -1.49 21.50
CA GLY A 118 -27.02 -2.06 20.96
C GLY A 118 -27.14 -3.55 20.61
N LEU A 119 -27.71 -4.36 21.52
CA LEU A 119 -27.96 -5.78 21.25
C LEU A 119 -28.94 -6.00 20.10
N VAL A 120 -30.06 -5.27 20.07
CA VAL A 120 -31.04 -5.38 18.97
C VAL A 120 -30.38 -5.02 17.65
N ARG A 121 -29.58 -3.94 17.60
CA ARG A 121 -28.82 -3.56 16.41
C ARG A 121 -27.80 -4.62 15.99
N GLY A 122 -27.12 -5.25 16.96
CA GLY A 122 -26.21 -6.36 16.72
C GLY A 122 -26.91 -7.58 16.12
N VAL A 123 -28.05 -7.98 16.70
CA VAL A 123 -28.87 -9.12 16.21
C VAL A 123 -29.39 -8.85 14.80
N VAL A 124 -29.88 -7.65 14.53
CA VAL A 124 -30.31 -7.26 13.17
C VAL A 124 -29.15 -7.37 12.19
N GLY A 125 -27.94 -6.94 12.58
CA GLY A 125 -26.73 -7.08 11.75
C GLY A 125 -26.38 -8.53 11.42
N VAL A 126 -26.60 -9.47 12.36
CA VAL A 126 -26.37 -10.91 12.12
C VAL A 126 -27.41 -11.50 11.16
N ILE A 127 -28.69 -11.15 11.32
CA ILE A 127 -29.78 -11.71 10.52
C ILE A 127 -29.82 -11.11 9.11
N ARG A 128 -29.41 -9.85 8.96
CA ARG A 128 -29.53 -9.07 7.73
C ARG A 128 -28.17 -8.48 7.29
N PRO A 129 -27.18 -9.33 6.95
CA PRO A 129 -25.85 -8.85 6.57
C PRO A 129 -25.83 -8.01 5.30
N ALA A 130 -26.79 -8.22 4.38
CA ALA A 130 -26.89 -7.46 3.12
C ALA A 130 -27.19 -5.96 3.29
N PHE A 131 -27.63 -5.51 4.48
CA PHE A 131 -27.95 -4.10 4.74
C PHE A 131 -26.80 -3.33 5.39
N THR A 132 -25.71 -4.00 5.74
CA THR A 132 -24.51 -3.34 6.25
C THR A 132 -23.50 -3.17 5.13
N PRO A 133 -23.10 -1.94 4.76
CA PRO A 133 -21.97 -1.73 3.87
C PRO A 133 -20.73 -2.47 4.37
N ASP A 134 -19.86 -2.92 3.47
CA ASP A 134 -18.65 -3.68 3.84
C ASP A 134 -17.76 -2.94 4.86
N GLU A 135 -17.72 -1.60 4.78
CA GLU A 135 -16.99 -0.74 5.72
C GLU A 135 -17.54 -0.79 7.16
N GLN A 136 -18.80 -1.21 7.34
CA GLN A 136 -19.49 -1.24 8.63
C GLN A 136 -19.56 -2.63 9.26
N LEU A 137 -18.92 -3.65 8.67
CA LEU A 137 -19.01 -5.03 9.16
C LEU A 137 -18.57 -5.20 10.63
N TRP A 138 -17.65 -4.35 11.10
CA TRP A 138 -17.13 -4.37 12.46
C TRP A 138 -18.13 -3.87 13.52
N LEU A 139 -19.14 -3.08 13.13
CA LEU A 139 -20.13 -2.53 14.07
C LEU A 139 -21.00 -3.62 14.70
N THR A 140 -21.26 -4.71 13.98
CA THR A 140 -22.15 -5.78 14.45
C THR A 140 -21.61 -6.50 15.69
N PRO A 141 -20.40 -7.10 15.68
CA PRO A 141 -19.86 -7.75 16.87
C PRO A 141 -19.56 -6.75 18.00
N VAL A 142 -19.14 -5.53 17.68
CA VAL A 142 -18.91 -4.48 18.69
C VAL A 142 -20.22 -4.10 19.40
N ALA A 143 -21.31 -3.91 18.65
CA ALA A 143 -22.63 -3.62 19.22
C ALA A 143 -23.15 -4.77 20.10
N LEU A 144 -22.91 -6.02 19.72
CA LEU A 144 -23.26 -7.19 20.54
C LEU A 144 -22.47 -7.22 21.85
N GLY A 145 -21.14 -7.05 21.78
CA GLY A 145 -20.26 -7.09 22.94
C GLY A 145 -20.52 -5.94 23.91
N ILE A 146 -20.56 -4.70 23.40
CA ILE A 146 -20.85 -3.50 24.21
C ILE A 146 -22.28 -3.58 24.77
N GLY A 147 -23.26 -4.00 23.96
CA GLY A 147 -24.65 -4.13 24.40
C GLY A 147 -24.80 -5.10 25.57
N ALA A 148 -24.19 -6.29 25.47
CA ALA A 148 -24.17 -7.26 26.56
C ALA A 148 -23.45 -6.74 27.81
N ALA A 149 -22.29 -6.09 27.65
CA ALA A 149 -21.55 -5.50 28.76
C ALA A 149 -22.34 -4.40 29.49
N LEU A 150 -23.04 -3.54 28.73
CA LEU A 150 -23.87 -2.47 29.28
C LEU A 150 -25.07 -3.01 30.06
N LEU A 151 -25.72 -4.08 29.59
CA LEU A 151 -26.81 -4.72 30.34
C LEU A 151 -26.31 -5.34 31.66
N VAL A 152 -25.14 -5.99 31.64
CA VAL A 152 -24.51 -6.53 32.86
C VAL A 152 -24.15 -5.40 33.83
N LEU A 153 -23.58 -4.31 33.32
CA LEU A 153 -23.23 -3.13 34.12
C LEU A 153 -24.48 -2.46 34.70
N ALA A 154 -25.57 -2.34 33.94
CA ALA A 154 -26.84 -1.78 34.38
C ALA A 154 -27.45 -2.63 35.51
N ALA A 155 -27.54 -3.95 35.33
CA ALA A 155 -28.04 -4.87 36.36
C ALA A 155 -27.19 -4.80 37.64
N TRP A 156 -25.87 -4.74 37.49
CA TRP A 156 -24.94 -4.57 38.61
C TRP A 156 -25.12 -3.22 39.33
N LEU A 157 -25.31 -2.12 38.58
CA LEU A 157 -25.58 -0.77 39.12
C LEU A 157 -26.89 -0.72 39.91
N PHE A 158 -27.97 -1.30 39.38
CA PHE A 158 -29.25 -1.40 40.11
C PHE A 158 -29.05 -2.11 41.45
N ARG A 159 -28.30 -3.21 41.44
CA ARG A 159 -28.06 -4.00 42.64
C ARG A 159 -27.22 -3.26 43.69
N ILE A 160 -26.16 -2.55 43.30
CA ILE A 160 -25.38 -1.76 44.27
C ILE A 160 -26.15 -0.55 44.80
N ALA A 161 -27.07 0.01 44.01
CA ALA A 161 -27.96 1.10 44.40
C ALA A 161 -29.19 0.66 45.22
N THR A 162 -29.39 -0.65 45.42
CA THR A 162 -30.37 -1.21 46.35
C THR A 162 -29.73 -1.44 47.74
N PRO A 163 -30.37 -0.96 48.83
CA PRO A 163 -29.89 -1.17 50.20
C PRO A 163 -29.71 -2.66 50.51
N ALA A 164 -28.67 -3.02 51.27
CA ALA A 164 -28.34 -4.42 51.54
C ALA A 164 -29.49 -5.22 52.18
N ALA A 165 -30.32 -4.57 53.00
CA ALA A 165 -31.48 -5.17 53.66
C ALA A 165 -32.63 -5.53 52.71
N GLU A 166 -32.71 -4.88 51.54
CA GLU A 166 -33.79 -5.07 50.54
C GLU A 166 -33.32 -5.89 49.33
N ARG A 167 -32.07 -6.37 49.31
CA ARG A 167 -31.53 -7.13 48.17
C ARG A 167 -32.18 -8.51 48.10
N PRO A 168 -32.96 -8.82 47.05
CA PRO A 168 -33.44 -10.18 46.86
C PRO A 168 -32.26 -11.13 46.61
N PRO A 169 -32.38 -12.42 47.01
CA PRO A 169 -31.41 -13.44 46.63
C PRO A 169 -31.38 -13.57 45.10
N VAL A 170 -30.20 -13.76 44.51
CA VAL A 170 -30.05 -13.86 43.05
C VAL A 170 -30.80 -15.09 42.54
N PRO A 171 -31.91 -14.93 41.81
CA PRO A 171 -32.66 -16.05 41.26
C PRO A 171 -31.81 -16.79 40.21
N ALA A 172 -32.13 -18.07 39.97
CA ALA A 172 -31.43 -18.88 38.98
C ALA A 172 -31.45 -18.24 37.58
N LEU A 173 -32.55 -17.55 37.24
CA LEU A 173 -32.72 -16.82 35.98
C LEU A 173 -31.69 -15.68 35.80
N GLU A 174 -31.41 -14.88 36.84
CA GLU A 174 -30.40 -13.81 36.75
C GLU A 174 -28.99 -14.36 36.50
N ARG A 175 -28.65 -15.50 37.12
CA ARG A 175 -27.36 -16.17 36.89
C ARG A 175 -27.28 -16.71 35.46
N ALA A 176 -28.37 -17.26 34.94
CA ALA A 176 -28.45 -17.73 33.57
C ALA A 176 -28.29 -16.56 32.57
N LEU A 177 -28.97 -15.43 32.80
CA LEU A 177 -28.83 -14.23 31.96
C LEU A 177 -27.42 -13.65 31.99
N LEU A 178 -26.76 -13.63 33.15
CA LEU A 178 -25.36 -13.24 33.27
C LEU A 178 -24.45 -14.18 32.48
N ALA A 179 -24.65 -15.50 32.60
CA ALA A 179 -23.88 -16.48 31.84
C ALA A 179 -24.06 -16.31 30.32
N VAL A 180 -25.29 -16.04 29.86
CA VAL A 180 -25.58 -15.74 28.46
C VAL A 180 -24.90 -14.44 28.01
N ALA A 181 -24.95 -13.38 28.81
CA ALA A 181 -24.29 -12.11 28.47
C ALA A 181 -22.76 -12.27 28.39
N VAL A 182 -22.15 -13.04 29.29
CA VAL A 182 -20.72 -13.39 29.22
C VAL A 182 -20.42 -14.21 27.97
N ALA A 183 -21.27 -15.18 27.62
CA ALA A 183 -21.10 -15.96 26.39
C ALA A 183 -21.19 -15.09 25.12
N ILE A 184 -22.16 -14.16 25.06
CA ILE A 184 -22.28 -13.19 23.97
C ILE A 184 -21.02 -12.33 23.89
N LEU A 185 -20.52 -11.84 25.02
CA LEU A 185 -19.31 -11.02 25.07
C LEU A 185 -18.09 -11.80 24.55
N VAL A 186 -17.92 -13.07 24.95
CA VAL A 186 -16.83 -13.92 24.46
C VAL A 186 -16.94 -14.15 22.95
N LEU A 187 -18.13 -14.49 22.44
CA LEU A 187 -18.37 -14.68 21.00
C LEU A 187 -18.15 -13.40 20.20
N ALA A 188 -18.61 -12.25 20.72
CA ALA A 188 -18.41 -10.94 20.12
C ALA A 188 -16.93 -10.55 20.09
N SER A 189 -16.18 -10.80 21.18
CA SER A 189 -14.73 -10.59 21.22
C SER A 189 -14.02 -11.48 20.20
N PHE A 190 -14.35 -12.76 20.12
CA PHE A 190 -13.80 -13.67 19.11
C PHE A 190 -14.06 -13.16 17.69
N TRP A 191 -15.28 -12.76 17.38
CA TRP A 191 -15.65 -12.26 16.05
C TRP A 191 -14.94 -10.93 15.73
N THR A 192 -14.85 -10.01 16.69
CA THR A 192 -14.11 -8.76 16.52
C THR A 192 -12.63 -9.03 16.23
N THR A 193 -12.00 -9.96 16.97
CA THR A 193 -10.62 -10.39 16.71
C THR A 193 -10.47 -11.05 15.35
N ASN A 194 -11.46 -11.81 14.87
CA ASN A 194 -11.42 -12.41 13.53
C ASN A 194 -11.43 -11.35 12.42
N ILE A 195 -12.25 -10.29 12.56
CA ILE A 195 -12.26 -9.16 11.62
C ILE A 195 -10.92 -8.43 11.67
N PHE A 196 -10.39 -8.18 12.87
CA PHE A 196 -9.08 -7.56 13.05
C PHE A 196 -7.96 -8.41 12.40
N ALA A 197 -7.95 -9.73 12.63
CA ALA A 197 -6.98 -10.65 12.02
C ALA A 197 -7.05 -10.62 10.48
N THR A 198 -8.26 -10.54 9.92
CA THR A 198 -8.47 -10.42 8.47
C THR A 198 -7.87 -9.14 7.93
N LYS A 199 -8.10 -8.01 8.61
CA LYS A 199 -7.57 -6.70 8.20
C LYS A 199 -6.06 -6.61 8.37
N VAL A 200 -5.50 -7.16 9.46
CA VAL A 200 -4.05 -7.28 9.64
C VAL A 200 -3.44 -8.10 8.50
N GLY A 201 -4.05 -9.23 8.13
CA GLY A 201 -3.57 -10.06 7.03
C GLY A 201 -3.61 -9.34 5.68
N GLU A 202 -4.69 -8.63 5.37
CA GLU A 202 -4.84 -7.81 4.16
C GLU A 202 -3.78 -6.71 4.08
N VAL A 203 -3.61 -5.93 5.15
CA VAL A 203 -2.59 -4.87 5.23
C VAL A 203 -1.18 -5.45 5.11
N ALA A 204 -0.91 -6.58 5.75
CA ALA A 204 0.37 -7.27 5.61
C ALA A 204 0.64 -7.72 4.16
N GLY A 205 -0.41 -8.11 3.42
CA GLY A 205 -0.31 -8.44 1.99
C GLY A 205 0.00 -7.22 1.14
N ILE A 206 -0.70 -6.09 1.38
CA ILE A 206 -0.46 -4.80 0.72
C ILE A 206 0.97 -4.35 0.95
N ASN A 207 1.42 -4.33 2.21
CA ASN A 207 2.78 -3.93 2.56
C ASN A 207 3.81 -4.85 1.94
N ALA A 208 3.60 -6.17 2.01
CA ALA A 208 4.50 -7.14 1.41
C ALA A 208 4.64 -6.92 -0.11
N ALA A 209 3.56 -6.60 -0.81
CA ALA A 209 3.59 -6.28 -2.24
C ALA A 209 4.29 -4.93 -2.53
N GLY A 210 4.04 -3.91 -1.69
CA GLY A 210 4.68 -2.60 -1.80
C GLY A 210 6.20 -2.67 -1.64
N ASP A 211 6.68 -3.55 -0.76
CA ASP A 211 8.10 -3.72 -0.45
C ASP A 211 8.88 -4.53 -1.50
N LEU A 212 8.22 -5.23 -2.44
CA LEU A 212 8.91 -6.10 -3.40
C LEU A 212 9.88 -5.34 -4.29
N TRP A 213 9.48 -4.17 -4.76
CA TRP A 213 10.30 -3.34 -5.62
C TRP A 213 11.56 -2.87 -4.89
N THR A 214 11.42 -2.42 -3.65
CA THR A 214 12.50 -1.85 -2.83
C THR A 214 13.34 -2.91 -2.10
N LYS A 215 12.92 -4.17 -2.10
CA LYS A 215 13.65 -5.25 -1.43
C LYS A 215 15.04 -5.46 -2.04
N GLU A 216 16.08 -5.28 -1.22
CA GLU A 216 17.48 -5.39 -1.64
C GLU A 216 17.90 -6.83 -1.99
N THR A 217 17.25 -7.83 -1.39
CA THR A 217 17.55 -9.25 -1.68
C THR A 217 16.76 -9.71 -2.90
N THR A 218 17.47 -9.91 -4.00
CA THR A 218 16.94 -10.48 -5.25
C THR A 218 17.27 -11.97 -5.33
N VAL A 219 16.40 -12.72 -5.99
CA VAL A 219 16.54 -14.15 -6.24
C VAL A 219 16.78 -14.37 -7.72
N VAL A 220 17.81 -15.15 -8.03
CA VAL A 220 18.11 -15.63 -9.38
C VAL A 220 17.86 -17.12 -9.42
N LEU A 221 17.04 -17.55 -10.37
CA LEU A 221 16.70 -18.96 -10.59
C LEU A 221 17.34 -19.43 -11.90
N ASP A 222 18.27 -20.36 -11.79
CA ASP A 222 18.82 -21.09 -12.93
C ASP A 222 18.14 -22.46 -13.02
N THR A 223 17.61 -22.80 -14.20
CA THR A 223 16.91 -24.07 -14.43
C THR A 223 17.03 -24.57 -15.86
N ASN A 224 16.99 -25.89 -16.05
CA ASN A 224 16.88 -26.50 -17.37
C ASN A 224 15.43 -26.45 -17.92
N ASP A 225 14.45 -26.16 -17.07
CA ASP A 225 13.04 -26.09 -17.45
C ASP A 225 12.66 -24.70 -17.98
N ARG A 226 11.94 -24.67 -19.09
CA ARG A 226 11.41 -23.41 -19.65
C ARG A 226 10.09 -23.05 -18.96
N LEU A 227 10.11 -22.03 -18.09
CA LEU A 227 9.01 -21.65 -17.22
C LEU A 227 7.94 -20.71 -17.84
N PHE A 228 8.08 -20.31 -19.12
CA PHE A 228 7.14 -19.44 -19.86
C PHE A 228 6.57 -18.26 -19.06
N LEU A 229 7.43 -17.55 -18.34
CA LEU A 229 7.05 -16.44 -17.47
C LEU A 229 6.84 -15.13 -18.25
N PRO A 230 5.94 -14.24 -17.79
CA PRO A 230 5.75 -12.92 -18.41
C PRO A 230 7.05 -12.10 -18.43
N LYS A 231 7.47 -11.68 -19.63
CA LYS A 231 8.70 -10.90 -19.84
C LYS A 231 8.64 -9.50 -19.21
N GLU A 232 7.43 -9.01 -18.97
CA GLU A 232 7.13 -7.72 -18.34
C GLU A 232 7.45 -7.73 -16.83
N LEU A 233 7.58 -8.91 -16.23
CA LEU A 233 7.81 -9.09 -14.79
C LEU A 233 9.13 -9.79 -14.47
N VAL A 234 9.67 -10.55 -15.42
CA VAL A 234 10.89 -11.33 -15.22
C VAL A 234 11.80 -11.24 -16.43
N ARG A 235 13.08 -10.99 -16.17
CA ARG A 235 14.12 -11.10 -17.20
C ARG A 235 14.52 -12.55 -17.35
N THR A 236 14.40 -13.07 -18.58
CA THR A 236 14.86 -14.41 -18.95
C THR A 236 16.10 -14.29 -19.83
N SER A 237 17.13 -15.07 -19.54
CA SER A 237 18.36 -15.17 -20.34
C SER A 237 18.77 -16.62 -20.52
N LEU A 238 19.41 -16.93 -21.65
CA LEU A 238 19.99 -18.26 -21.90
C LEU A 238 21.42 -18.27 -21.33
N LEU A 239 21.71 -19.18 -20.40
CA LEU A 239 23.05 -19.33 -19.82
C LEU A 239 23.91 -20.31 -20.62
N THR A 240 23.33 -21.45 -20.97
CA THR A 240 23.99 -22.49 -21.74
C THR A 240 23.06 -22.96 -22.84
N GLU A 241 23.61 -23.17 -24.03
CA GLU A 241 22.87 -23.74 -25.16
C GLU A 241 22.74 -25.26 -25.01
N ALA A 242 21.82 -25.86 -25.76
CA ALA A 242 21.59 -27.30 -25.79
C ALA A 242 22.83 -28.14 -26.14
N SER A 243 23.81 -27.54 -26.82
CA SER A 243 25.10 -28.15 -27.18
C SER A 243 26.11 -28.21 -26.02
N SER A 244 25.83 -27.52 -24.91
CA SER A 244 26.69 -27.51 -23.73
C SER A 244 26.71 -28.87 -23.03
N PRO A 245 27.85 -29.30 -22.44
CA PRO A 245 27.91 -30.53 -21.63
C PRO A 245 26.92 -30.58 -20.46
N GLN A 246 26.44 -29.42 -20.01
CA GLN A 246 25.50 -29.25 -18.91
C GLN A 246 24.03 -29.17 -19.37
N GLY A 247 23.79 -29.26 -20.69
CA GLY A 247 22.48 -29.04 -21.30
C GLY A 247 22.08 -27.57 -21.38
N GLU A 248 20.90 -27.33 -21.94
CA GLU A 248 20.32 -25.98 -22.05
C GLU A 248 19.88 -25.48 -20.68
N THR A 249 20.32 -24.29 -20.26
CA THR A 249 19.97 -23.70 -18.96
C THR A 249 19.47 -22.27 -19.13
N PHE A 250 18.34 -21.97 -18.52
CA PHE A 250 17.72 -20.64 -18.48
C PHE A 250 17.98 -19.98 -17.13
N ARG A 251 18.22 -18.67 -17.15
CA ARG A 251 18.30 -17.81 -15.98
C ARG A 251 17.12 -16.87 -15.94
N TYR A 252 16.43 -16.89 -14.81
CA TYR A 252 15.34 -15.98 -14.46
C TYR A 252 15.79 -15.04 -13.34
N GLU A 253 15.73 -13.73 -13.60
CA GLU A 253 16.06 -12.66 -12.63
C GLU A 253 14.80 -11.86 -12.24
N CYS A 254 14.95 -10.79 -11.47
CA CYS A 254 13.85 -9.93 -10.98
C CYS A 254 12.94 -10.56 -9.91
N PHE A 255 13.29 -11.73 -9.37
CA PHE A 255 12.51 -12.32 -8.29
C PHE A 255 12.89 -11.78 -6.92
N ARG A 256 11.94 -11.86 -6.00
CA ARG A 256 12.08 -11.62 -4.57
C ARG A 256 11.61 -12.86 -3.83
N GLY A 257 12.40 -13.33 -2.88
CA GLY A 257 12.00 -14.42 -1.99
C GLY A 257 10.95 -13.92 -1.01
N TYR A 258 9.76 -14.49 -1.04
CA TYR A 258 8.70 -14.17 -0.07
C TYR A 258 8.74 -15.12 1.13
N ALA A 259 8.76 -16.43 0.86
CA ALA A 259 8.83 -17.47 1.89
C ALA A 259 9.68 -18.65 1.40
N VAL A 260 10.36 -19.31 2.33
CA VAL A 260 11.14 -20.53 2.08
C VAL A 260 10.71 -21.57 3.10
N ARG A 261 10.32 -22.76 2.63
CA ARG A 261 9.78 -23.85 3.45
C ARG A 261 10.41 -25.19 3.04
N GLY A 262 11.40 -25.62 3.81
CA GLY A 262 12.24 -26.75 3.40
C GLY A 262 12.86 -26.41 2.05
N ASP A 263 12.57 -27.22 1.03
CA ASP A 263 13.04 -26.99 -0.33
C ASP A 263 12.09 -26.12 -1.17
N LEU A 264 10.88 -25.80 -0.70
CA LEU A 264 9.93 -24.97 -1.44
C LEU A 264 10.22 -23.48 -1.27
N TRP A 265 10.44 -22.80 -2.38
CA TRP A 265 10.62 -21.35 -2.48
C TRP A 265 9.42 -20.70 -3.11
N VAL A 266 8.88 -19.68 -2.45
CA VAL A 266 7.83 -18.82 -2.98
C VAL A 266 8.49 -17.54 -3.48
N LEU A 267 8.50 -17.38 -4.80
CA LEU A 267 9.13 -16.26 -5.50
C LEU A 267 8.07 -15.34 -6.07
N LEU A 268 8.24 -14.04 -5.85
CA LEU A 268 7.40 -12.98 -6.41
C LEU A 268 8.23 -12.05 -7.28
N PRO A 269 7.75 -11.60 -8.44
CA PRO A 269 8.42 -10.55 -9.22
C PRO A 269 8.57 -9.25 -8.43
N ALA A 270 9.65 -8.51 -8.66
CA ALA A 270 9.87 -7.21 -8.03
C ALA A 270 8.76 -6.19 -8.38
N ASN A 271 8.30 -6.19 -9.64
CA ASN A 271 7.20 -5.33 -10.09
C ASN A 271 5.82 -6.01 -10.00
N TRP A 272 5.62 -6.90 -9.02
CA TRP A 272 4.31 -7.52 -8.80
C TRP A 272 3.24 -6.43 -8.55
N ARG A 273 2.07 -6.59 -9.17
CA ARG A 273 0.89 -5.74 -8.98
C ARG A 273 -0.37 -6.58 -8.84
N PRO A 274 -1.40 -6.12 -8.12
CA PRO A 274 -2.64 -6.89 -7.96
C PRO A 274 -3.32 -7.26 -9.29
N GLN A 275 -3.15 -6.46 -10.35
CA GLN A 275 -3.82 -6.70 -11.64
C GLN A 275 -3.15 -7.76 -12.53
N PHE A 276 -1.84 -7.99 -12.39
CA PHE A 276 -1.07 -8.86 -13.29
C PHE A 276 0.10 -9.61 -12.62
N GLY A 277 0.20 -9.58 -11.30
CA GLY A 277 1.22 -10.29 -10.54
C GLY A 277 0.97 -11.80 -10.49
N TYR A 278 2.05 -12.58 -10.37
CA TYR A 278 1.99 -14.02 -10.16
C TYR A 278 3.03 -14.46 -9.11
N ALA A 279 2.89 -15.68 -8.61
CA ALA A 279 3.85 -16.33 -7.73
C ALA A 279 4.43 -17.58 -8.39
N ALA A 280 5.75 -17.72 -8.37
CA ALA A 280 6.44 -18.93 -8.78
C ALA A 280 6.78 -19.76 -7.54
N LEU A 281 6.26 -20.97 -7.48
CA LEU A 281 6.60 -21.96 -6.45
C LEU A 281 7.63 -22.92 -7.05
N VAL A 282 8.85 -22.90 -6.52
CA VAL A 282 9.98 -23.66 -7.05
C VAL A 282 10.59 -24.50 -5.95
N THR A 283 10.93 -25.75 -6.25
CA THR A 283 11.64 -26.62 -5.31
C THR A 283 13.13 -26.55 -5.56
N ALA A 284 13.92 -26.28 -4.52
CA ALA A 284 15.38 -26.35 -4.57
C ALA A 284 15.80 -27.82 -4.72
N ASN A 285 16.17 -28.22 -5.93
CA ASN A 285 16.56 -29.57 -6.27
C ASN A 285 17.75 -29.52 -7.25
N SER A 286 18.17 -30.67 -7.79
CA SER A 286 19.31 -30.72 -8.72
C SER A 286 19.11 -29.93 -10.03
N SER A 287 17.86 -29.69 -10.43
CA SER A 287 17.48 -28.97 -11.64
C SER A 287 17.24 -27.47 -11.40
N HIS A 288 17.04 -27.06 -10.14
CA HIS A 288 16.76 -25.66 -9.77
C HIS A 288 17.86 -25.11 -8.87
N ARG A 289 18.74 -24.29 -9.44
CA ARG A 289 19.76 -23.58 -8.68
C ARG A 289 19.28 -22.19 -8.33
N ILE A 290 19.11 -21.94 -7.03
CA ILE A 290 18.65 -20.66 -6.48
C ILE A 290 19.85 -19.90 -5.93
N THR A 291 20.07 -18.68 -6.42
CA THR A 291 21.13 -17.79 -5.96
C THR A 291 20.52 -16.50 -5.41
N LEU A 292 20.99 -16.06 -4.23
CA LEU A 292 20.61 -14.78 -3.66
C LEU A 292 21.66 -13.72 -4.03
N ARG A 293 21.21 -12.56 -4.48
CA ARG A 293 22.06 -11.38 -4.71
C ARG A 293 21.50 -10.22 -3.92
N THR A 294 22.39 -9.40 -3.37
CA THR A 294 22.02 -8.16 -2.68
C THR A 294 22.26 -6.98 -3.60
N ILE A 295 21.29 -6.09 -3.72
CA ILE A 295 21.39 -4.82 -4.44
C ILE A 295 21.27 -3.73 -3.38
N LYS A 296 22.40 -3.13 -2.99
CA LYS A 296 22.41 -2.06 -2.00
C LYS A 296 21.82 -0.78 -2.59
N ASP A 297 21.12 -0.02 -1.74
CA ASP A 297 20.66 1.35 -2.03
C ASP A 297 19.73 1.43 -3.27
N ALA A 298 19.13 0.31 -3.67
CA ALA A 298 18.21 0.26 -4.81
C ALA A 298 16.98 1.18 -4.62
N PRO A 299 16.35 1.26 -3.43
CA PRO A 299 15.21 2.15 -3.21
C PRO A 299 15.60 3.62 -3.37
N ASP A 300 16.71 4.03 -2.75
CA ASP A 300 17.12 5.44 -2.72
C ASP A 300 17.63 5.90 -4.09
N ARG A 301 18.30 5.01 -4.83
CA ARG A 301 18.80 5.31 -6.17
C ARG A 301 17.70 5.24 -7.23
N VAL A 302 16.94 4.15 -7.29
CA VAL A 302 16.00 3.92 -8.42
C VAL A 302 14.62 4.52 -8.16
N GLY A 303 14.21 4.64 -6.89
CA GLY A 303 12.85 5.04 -6.55
C GLY A 303 11.81 4.02 -7.02
N GLY A 304 10.53 4.35 -6.88
CA GLY A 304 9.39 3.49 -7.25
C GLY A 304 8.38 4.16 -8.18
N GLY A 305 8.74 5.29 -8.81
CA GLY A 305 7.87 6.09 -9.66
C GLY A 305 7.48 5.43 -10.98
N ALA A 306 6.55 6.06 -11.69
CA ALA A 306 6.11 5.60 -13.01
C ALA A 306 7.25 5.58 -14.03
N ASN A 307 8.21 6.51 -13.90
CA ASN A 307 9.42 6.60 -14.71
C ASN A 307 10.30 5.33 -14.70
N VAL A 308 10.10 4.42 -13.74
CA VAL A 308 10.82 3.13 -13.66
C VAL A 308 9.89 1.93 -13.69
N ARG A 309 8.77 1.97 -12.95
CA ARG A 309 7.88 0.80 -12.78
C ARG A 309 7.03 0.46 -13.99
N GLU A 310 6.92 1.36 -14.97
CA GLU A 310 6.19 1.09 -16.22
C GLU A 310 7.07 0.44 -17.28
N TYR A 311 8.38 0.68 -17.21
CA TYR A 311 9.31 0.34 -18.29
C TYR A 311 10.19 -0.88 -17.96
N TRP A 312 10.40 -1.19 -16.67
CA TRP A 312 11.28 -2.28 -16.26
C TRP A 312 10.61 -3.28 -15.31
N PRO A 313 10.94 -4.59 -15.42
CA PRO A 313 10.41 -5.63 -14.54
C PRO A 313 10.98 -5.56 -13.11
N CYS A 314 12.14 -4.94 -12.92
CA CYS A 314 12.78 -4.79 -11.61
C CYS A 314 13.81 -3.65 -11.58
N PRO A 315 14.13 -3.09 -10.39
CA PRO A 315 15.01 -1.94 -10.27
C PRO A 315 16.46 -2.22 -10.69
N GLU A 316 16.95 -3.46 -10.54
CA GLU A 316 18.32 -3.82 -10.94
C GLU A 316 18.57 -3.75 -12.45
N LEU A 317 17.52 -3.59 -13.26
CA LEU A 317 17.62 -3.49 -14.72
C LEU A 317 17.42 -2.08 -15.25
N VAL A 318 17.11 -1.11 -14.38
CA VAL A 318 16.91 0.28 -14.79
C VAL A 318 18.27 0.87 -15.14
N PRO A 319 18.56 1.16 -16.42
CA PRO A 319 19.83 1.78 -16.81
C PRO A 319 19.75 3.28 -16.59
N THR A 320 20.88 3.96 -16.41
CA THR A 320 20.95 5.43 -16.40
C THR A 320 21.68 5.96 -17.62
N ALA A 321 21.39 7.19 -18.03
CA ALA A 321 22.07 7.89 -19.12
C ALA A 321 22.70 9.19 -18.62
N THR A 322 23.81 9.59 -19.24
CA THR A 322 24.51 10.86 -18.96
C THR A 322 25.03 11.51 -20.24
N GLY A 323 25.18 12.83 -20.20
CA GLY A 323 25.83 13.64 -21.23
C GLY A 323 25.26 13.41 -22.64
N PRO A 324 26.11 13.06 -23.64
CA PRO A 324 25.67 12.86 -25.02
C PRO A 324 24.55 11.81 -25.20
N ALA A 325 24.46 10.80 -24.33
CA ALA A 325 23.40 9.80 -24.40
C ALA A 325 22.03 10.36 -23.99
N VAL A 326 22.02 11.40 -23.14
CA VAL A 326 20.79 12.15 -22.81
C VAL A 326 20.44 13.07 -23.98
N GLN A 327 21.39 13.87 -24.48
CA GLN A 327 21.14 14.78 -25.61
C GLN A 327 20.64 14.04 -26.87
N GLY A 328 21.17 12.84 -27.15
CA GLY A 328 20.77 12.03 -28.31
C GLY A 328 19.32 11.53 -28.31
N GLN A 329 18.60 11.69 -27.19
CA GLN A 329 17.18 11.35 -27.08
C GLN A 329 16.27 12.40 -27.74
N LEU A 330 16.72 13.65 -27.90
CA LEU A 330 15.96 14.67 -28.65
C LEU A 330 15.60 14.15 -30.04
N LEU A 331 14.39 14.48 -30.51
CA LEU A 331 13.93 14.00 -31.81
C LEU A 331 14.69 14.73 -32.92
N PRO A 332 15.07 14.03 -34.00
CA PRO A 332 15.42 14.70 -35.24
C PRO A 332 14.24 15.55 -35.72
N ALA A 333 14.50 16.75 -36.23
CA ALA A 333 13.44 17.68 -36.65
C ALA A 333 12.46 17.06 -37.68
N GLY A 334 12.95 16.17 -38.55
CA GLY A 334 12.11 15.44 -39.49
C GLY A 334 11.18 14.41 -38.83
N ASP A 335 11.59 13.77 -37.73
CA ASP A 335 10.73 12.84 -37.00
C ASP A 335 9.65 13.59 -36.20
N ALA A 336 10.01 14.72 -35.58
CA ALA A 336 9.04 15.62 -34.95
C ALA A 336 8.04 16.16 -35.99
N GLY A 337 8.52 16.61 -37.16
CA GLY A 337 7.67 17.09 -38.26
C GLY A 337 6.65 16.06 -38.75
N ARG A 338 6.99 14.76 -38.75
CA ARG A 338 6.05 13.69 -39.10
C ARG A 338 4.86 13.58 -38.12
N VAL A 339 5.05 13.89 -36.84
CA VAL A 339 3.95 13.89 -35.85
C VAL A 339 2.89 14.94 -36.20
N PHE A 340 3.32 16.06 -36.81
CA PHE A 340 2.47 17.17 -37.20
C PHE A 340 2.06 17.17 -38.66
N GLY A 341 2.64 16.30 -39.49
CA GLY A 341 2.44 16.31 -40.95
C GLY A 341 2.98 17.59 -41.62
N THR A 342 3.98 18.25 -41.03
CA THR A 342 4.61 19.45 -41.58
C THR A 342 6.13 19.40 -41.45
N ASP A 343 6.83 20.13 -42.31
CA ASP A 343 8.27 20.31 -42.17
C ASP A 343 8.58 21.26 -41.00
N LEU A 344 9.43 20.79 -40.10
CA LEU A 344 9.98 21.56 -39.00
C LEU A 344 11.50 21.68 -39.17
N SER A 345 12.05 22.82 -38.76
CA SER A 345 13.48 23.10 -38.79
C SER A 345 13.96 23.55 -37.41
N VAL A 346 15.24 23.30 -37.10
CA VAL A 346 15.85 23.75 -35.84
C VAL A 346 15.98 25.26 -35.86
N ALA A 347 15.22 25.94 -35.00
CA ALA A 347 15.30 27.37 -34.81
C ALA A 347 16.42 27.74 -33.81
N ARG A 348 16.55 26.95 -32.74
CA ARG A 348 17.55 27.17 -31.68
C ARG A 348 17.91 25.86 -31.00
N GLU A 349 19.15 25.72 -30.55
CA GLU A 349 19.58 24.62 -29.69
C GLU A 349 20.60 25.16 -28.68
N TYR A 350 20.42 24.82 -27.40
CA TYR A 350 21.29 25.28 -26.32
C TYR A 350 21.24 24.34 -25.10
N ILE A 351 22.15 24.58 -24.16
CA ILE A 351 22.30 23.80 -22.93
C ILE A 351 22.05 24.72 -21.74
N GLN A 352 21.21 24.28 -20.81
CA GLN A 352 20.98 24.98 -19.53
C GLN A 352 21.69 24.21 -18.41
N HIS A 353 22.59 24.90 -17.70
CA HIS A 353 23.31 24.36 -16.55
C HIS A 353 22.59 24.66 -15.24
N ALA A 354 23.05 24.04 -14.15
CA ALA A 354 22.47 24.25 -12.83
C ALA A 354 22.59 25.71 -12.38
N ALA A 355 21.56 26.20 -11.70
CA ALA A 355 21.55 27.53 -11.12
C ALA A 355 22.10 27.50 -9.69
N ALA A 356 22.52 28.68 -9.18
CA ALA A 356 22.82 28.83 -7.76
C ALA A 356 21.53 28.66 -6.94
N ASP A 357 21.65 28.11 -5.73
CA ASP A 357 20.53 27.65 -4.91
C ASP A 357 19.51 28.75 -4.58
N ASP A 358 19.99 29.98 -4.37
CA ASP A 358 19.18 31.17 -4.09
C ASP A 358 18.40 31.70 -5.32
N THR A 359 18.73 31.18 -6.50
CA THR A 359 18.10 31.57 -7.77
C THR A 359 17.23 30.47 -8.39
N ALA A 360 17.17 29.28 -7.77
CA ALA A 360 16.32 28.18 -8.24
C ALA A 360 14.84 28.48 -7.98
N THR A 361 14.02 28.54 -9.03
CA THR A 361 12.59 28.86 -8.92
C THR A 361 11.75 27.85 -9.68
N GLN A 362 11.16 26.90 -8.94
CA GLN A 362 10.01 26.16 -9.44
C GLN A 362 8.76 27.00 -9.14
N ASN A 363 8.24 27.65 -10.18
CA ASN A 363 7.12 28.57 -10.10
C ASN A 363 6.18 28.34 -11.29
N CYS A 364 5.05 29.02 -11.30
CA CYS A 364 4.07 28.88 -12.37
C CYS A 364 4.58 29.32 -13.76
N ALA A 365 5.66 30.13 -13.84
CA ALA A 365 6.22 30.52 -15.14
C ALA A 365 6.79 29.31 -15.90
N GLY A 366 7.29 28.29 -15.17
CA GLY A 366 7.73 27.03 -15.75
C GLY A 366 6.63 26.25 -16.48
N ALA A 367 5.34 26.50 -16.19
CA ALA A 367 4.23 25.92 -16.95
C ALA A 367 4.13 26.51 -18.37
N VAL A 368 4.51 27.78 -18.54
CA VAL A 368 4.47 28.50 -19.82
C VAL A 368 5.70 28.19 -20.69
N ASP A 369 6.88 28.20 -20.08
CA ASP A 369 8.15 27.98 -20.77
C ASP A 369 9.13 27.23 -19.87
N SER A 370 9.53 26.04 -20.32
CA SER A 370 10.44 25.16 -19.59
C SER A 370 11.81 25.80 -19.30
N ALA A 371 12.25 26.78 -20.11
CA ALA A 371 13.53 27.44 -19.95
C ALA A 371 13.54 28.49 -18.83
N THR A 372 12.36 28.98 -18.41
CA THR A 372 12.24 29.94 -17.30
C THR A 372 12.50 29.30 -15.94
N GLN A 373 12.50 27.97 -15.88
CA GLN A 373 12.77 27.21 -14.66
C GLN A 373 14.28 27.02 -14.47
N SER A 374 14.81 27.66 -13.42
CA SER A 374 16.15 27.41 -12.89
C SER A 374 16.12 26.23 -11.90
N ILE A 375 17.04 25.28 -12.04
CA ILE A 375 17.07 24.06 -11.23
C ILE A 375 18.41 24.00 -10.48
N SER A 376 18.34 23.79 -9.16
CA SER A 376 19.49 23.65 -8.26
C SER A 376 20.14 22.26 -8.42
N ASP A 377 21.46 22.18 -8.30
CA ASP A 377 22.20 20.90 -8.36
C ASP A 377 21.89 19.98 -7.16
N LYS A 378 21.39 20.53 -6.05
CA LYS A 378 20.98 19.77 -4.85
C LYS A 378 19.79 18.85 -5.08
N THR A 379 19.01 19.07 -6.13
CA THR A 379 17.88 18.20 -6.49
C THR A 379 18.34 16.97 -7.29
N GLY A 380 19.66 16.81 -7.49
CA GLY A 380 20.23 15.80 -8.38
C GLY A 380 20.22 16.21 -9.85
N TYR A 381 19.81 17.43 -10.19
CA TYR A 381 19.86 17.98 -11.54
C TYR A 381 21.31 18.13 -12.04
N ARG A 382 21.55 17.77 -13.31
CA ARG A 382 22.85 17.93 -13.96
C ARG A 382 22.84 18.91 -15.10
N VAL A 383 21.98 18.66 -16.09
CA VAL A 383 21.95 19.45 -17.33
C VAL A 383 20.62 19.27 -18.05
N ARG A 384 20.15 20.32 -18.72
CA ARG A 384 19.01 20.27 -19.66
C ARG A 384 19.52 20.61 -21.06
N TYR A 385 19.23 19.75 -22.02
CA TYR A 385 19.44 20.00 -23.44
C TYR A 385 18.13 20.47 -24.05
N VAL A 386 18.12 21.63 -24.69
CA VAL A 386 16.91 22.25 -25.25
C VAL A 386 17.06 22.42 -26.76
N ARG A 387 16.03 22.03 -27.51
CA ARG A 387 15.90 22.28 -28.94
C ARG A 387 14.55 22.92 -29.24
N GLU A 388 14.58 24.07 -29.89
CA GLU A 388 13.40 24.76 -30.41
C GLU A 388 13.28 24.47 -31.92
N LEU A 389 12.14 23.92 -32.31
CA LEU A 389 11.75 23.65 -33.69
C LEU A 389 10.66 24.63 -34.11
N ALA A 390 10.72 25.11 -35.35
CA ALA A 390 9.70 25.95 -35.95
C ALA A 390 9.46 25.59 -37.42
N GLY A 391 8.22 25.77 -37.87
CA GLY A 391 7.82 25.54 -39.25
C GLY A 391 6.30 25.49 -39.43
N GLY A 392 5.86 25.08 -40.62
CA GLY A 392 4.44 24.92 -40.95
C GLY A 392 3.67 26.19 -41.33
N SER A 393 2.49 25.96 -41.89
CA SER A 393 1.49 26.99 -42.22
C SER A 393 0.10 26.42 -41.89
N PRO A 394 -0.55 26.84 -40.79
CA PRO A 394 -0.14 27.87 -39.83
C PRO A 394 1.14 27.51 -39.04
N PRO A 395 1.88 28.51 -38.51
CA PRO A 395 3.15 28.27 -37.83
C PRO A 395 2.95 27.47 -36.53
N ILE A 396 3.83 26.48 -36.32
CA ILE A 396 3.92 25.67 -35.11
C ILE A 396 5.32 25.87 -34.52
N ARG A 397 5.40 25.93 -33.19
CA ARG A 397 6.65 25.94 -32.42
C ARG A 397 6.66 24.78 -31.45
N VAL A 398 7.77 24.05 -31.41
CA VAL A 398 7.99 22.93 -30.48
C VAL A 398 9.28 23.18 -29.72
N GLN A 399 9.23 23.19 -28.41
CA GLN A 399 10.40 23.20 -27.55
C GLN A 399 10.54 21.81 -26.94
N GLU A 400 11.57 21.08 -27.32
CA GLU A 400 11.90 19.76 -26.77
C GLU A 400 13.06 19.90 -25.79
N SER A 401 12.89 19.36 -24.60
CA SER A 401 13.91 19.32 -23.55
C SER A 401 14.12 17.90 -23.05
N VAL A 402 15.39 17.52 -22.87
CA VAL A 402 15.79 16.32 -22.13
C VAL A 402 16.70 16.72 -20.97
N ILE A 403 16.33 16.32 -19.77
CA ILE A 403 16.97 16.74 -18.52
C ILE A 403 17.61 15.55 -17.85
N GLU A 404 18.90 15.65 -17.58
CA GLU A 404 19.67 14.65 -16.84
C GLU A 404 19.57 14.88 -15.33
N PHE A 405 19.20 13.83 -14.60
CA PHE A 405 19.31 13.74 -13.15
C PHE A 405 20.31 12.65 -12.74
N ASP A 406 20.84 12.75 -11.52
CA ASP A 406 21.75 11.77 -10.93
C ASP A 406 21.18 10.37 -10.88
N THR A 407 19.90 10.27 -10.56
CA THR A 407 19.23 9.00 -10.33
C THR A 407 17.80 9.02 -10.85
N PRO A 408 17.22 7.85 -11.16
CA PRO A 408 15.81 7.77 -11.52
C PRO A 408 14.86 8.28 -10.43
N HIS A 409 15.24 8.18 -9.15
CA HIS A 409 14.46 8.75 -8.05
C HIS A 409 14.36 10.28 -8.18
N HIS A 410 15.48 10.99 -8.34
CA HIS A 410 15.48 12.45 -8.49
C HIS A 410 14.67 12.91 -9.71
N ALA A 411 14.71 12.16 -10.82
CA ALA A 411 13.88 12.46 -11.99
C ALA A 411 12.38 12.31 -11.70
N SER A 412 11.98 11.31 -10.89
CA SER A 412 10.59 11.17 -10.42
C SER A 412 10.19 12.35 -9.53
N ASP A 413 11.04 12.71 -8.57
CA ASP A 413 10.78 13.83 -7.64
C ASP A 413 10.56 15.14 -8.39
N PHE A 414 11.33 15.37 -9.46
CA PHE A 414 11.15 16.55 -10.30
C PHE A 414 9.78 16.59 -10.99
N VAL A 415 9.31 15.45 -11.52
CA VAL A 415 7.99 15.35 -12.17
C VAL A 415 6.88 15.53 -11.14
N ASP A 416 7.02 14.95 -9.95
CA ASP A 416 6.04 15.07 -8.87
C ASP A 416 5.96 16.53 -8.37
N ALA A 417 7.11 17.19 -8.18
CA ALA A 417 7.18 18.60 -7.81
C ALA A 417 6.61 19.52 -8.91
N THR A 418 6.84 19.19 -10.17
CA THR A 418 6.28 19.93 -11.32
C THR A 418 4.76 19.80 -11.34
N THR A 419 4.25 18.59 -11.14
CA THR A 419 2.82 18.29 -11.08
C THR A 419 2.15 19.08 -9.95
N ALA A 420 2.70 19.01 -8.73
CA ALA A 420 2.17 19.75 -7.59
C ALA A 420 2.20 21.27 -7.81
N THR A 421 3.27 21.79 -8.41
CA THR A 421 3.39 23.22 -8.72
C THR A 421 2.33 23.64 -9.72
N TRP A 422 2.18 22.92 -10.84
CA TRP A 422 1.21 23.26 -11.88
C TRP A 422 -0.23 23.17 -11.38
N GLN A 423 -0.57 22.14 -10.60
CA GLN A 423 -1.88 22.03 -9.95
C GLN A 423 -2.19 23.23 -9.04
N GLY A 424 -1.18 23.77 -8.34
CA GLY A 424 -1.33 24.98 -7.53
C GLY A 424 -1.52 26.26 -8.36
N CYS A 425 -1.11 26.25 -9.63
CA CYS A 425 -1.20 27.37 -10.57
C CYS A 425 -2.41 27.28 -11.51
N ALA A 426 -3.17 26.18 -11.49
CA ALA A 426 -4.28 25.96 -12.40
C ALA A 426 -5.31 27.10 -12.33
N HIS A 427 -5.82 27.53 -13.48
CA HIS A 427 -6.78 28.64 -13.60
C HIS A 427 -6.28 30.01 -13.09
N SER A 428 -4.98 30.22 -13.03
CA SER A 428 -4.38 31.51 -12.68
C SER A 428 -3.90 32.29 -13.91
N GLU A 429 -3.71 33.59 -13.75
CA GLU A 429 -3.05 34.45 -14.73
C GLU A 429 -1.63 34.80 -14.24
N LEU A 430 -0.67 34.77 -15.15
CA LEU A 430 0.73 35.13 -14.87
C LEU A 430 1.28 36.07 -15.93
N THR A 431 2.20 36.92 -15.48
CA THR A 431 3.09 37.66 -16.38
C THR A 431 4.43 36.95 -16.42
N VAL A 432 4.84 36.51 -17.60
CA VAL A 432 6.14 35.89 -17.85
C VAL A 432 6.96 36.83 -18.72
N GLN A 433 8.18 37.14 -18.27
CA GLN A 433 9.10 37.94 -19.06
C GLN A 433 9.90 37.03 -19.99
N ARG A 434 9.72 37.18 -21.31
CA ARG A 434 10.49 36.44 -22.34
C ARG A 434 11.20 37.43 -23.25
N ASP A 435 12.49 37.21 -23.49
CA ASP A 435 13.34 38.07 -24.33
C ASP A 435 13.27 39.58 -23.96
N GLY A 436 13.04 39.89 -22.68
CA GLY A 436 12.97 41.25 -22.16
C GLY A 436 11.58 41.92 -22.25
N ALA A 437 10.55 41.23 -22.75
CA ALA A 437 9.18 41.72 -22.80
C ALA A 437 8.25 40.94 -21.86
N ASP A 438 7.34 41.65 -21.20
CA ASP A 438 6.30 41.05 -20.36
C ASP A 438 5.14 40.54 -21.22
N ALA A 439 4.81 39.25 -21.09
CA ALA A 439 3.68 38.61 -21.73
C ALA A 439 2.72 38.06 -20.68
N HIS A 440 1.42 38.29 -20.88
CA HIS A 440 0.36 37.77 -20.01
C HIS A 440 -0.10 36.42 -20.52
N HIS A 441 -0.15 35.44 -19.63
CA HIS A 441 -0.53 34.06 -19.90
C HIS A 441 -1.60 33.58 -18.92
N GLN A 442 -2.54 32.80 -19.42
CA GLN A 442 -3.55 32.12 -18.60
C GLN A 442 -3.21 30.64 -18.50
N ILE A 443 -3.03 30.14 -17.27
CA ILE A 443 -2.85 28.72 -17.00
C ILE A 443 -4.23 28.06 -17.01
N GLY A 444 -4.39 27.08 -17.89
CA GLY A 444 -5.61 26.31 -18.09
C GLY A 444 -5.69 25.10 -17.18
N GLU A 445 -6.25 24.02 -17.73
CA GLU A 445 -6.40 22.74 -17.05
C GLU A 445 -5.06 22.02 -16.93
N VAL A 446 -4.85 21.36 -15.79
CA VAL A 446 -3.72 20.47 -15.54
C VAL A 446 -4.26 19.06 -15.46
N THR A 447 -3.77 18.18 -16.32
CA THR A 447 -4.18 16.78 -16.39
C THR A 447 -3.01 15.88 -16.07
N GLU A 448 -3.27 14.87 -15.23
CA GLU A 448 -2.29 13.84 -14.90
C GLU A 448 -2.70 12.53 -15.58
N ALA A 449 -1.76 11.97 -16.34
CA ALA A 449 -1.80 10.61 -16.85
C ALA A 449 -0.65 9.81 -16.21
N THR A 450 -0.66 8.48 -16.35
CA THR A 450 0.35 7.67 -15.66
C THR A 450 1.76 8.03 -16.15
N GLY A 451 2.57 8.57 -15.24
CA GLY A 451 3.92 9.06 -15.50
C GLY A 451 4.01 10.31 -16.35
N LEU A 452 2.92 11.04 -16.62
CA LEU A 452 2.91 12.23 -17.48
C LEU A 452 1.99 13.30 -16.89
N VAL A 453 2.45 14.55 -16.82
CA VAL A 453 1.61 15.70 -16.49
C VAL A 453 1.53 16.62 -17.70
N THR A 454 0.34 17.17 -17.96
CA THR A 454 0.10 18.13 -19.04
C THR A 454 -0.60 19.38 -18.49
N VAL A 455 -0.28 20.54 -19.05
CA VAL A 455 -0.95 21.81 -18.77
C VAL A 455 -1.23 22.57 -20.05
N ASP A 456 -2.43 23.12 -20.15
CA ASP A 456 -2.83 24.04 -21.21
C ASP A 456 -2.50 25.49 -20.82
N VAL A 457 -2.00 26.27 -21.78
CA VAL A 457 -1.67 27.69 -21.59
C VAL A 457 -2.30 28.48 -22.74
N ASP A 458 -2.98 29.58 -22.39
CA ASP A 458 -3.69 30.46 -23.34
C ASP A 458 -4.75 29.74 -24.21
N SER A 459 -5.43 28.75 -23.61
CA SER A 459 -6.45 27.92 -24.27
C SER A 459 -7.81 28.65 -24.43
N GLY A 460 -8.35 28.65 -25.66
CA GLY A 460 -9.63 29.27 -26.01
C GLY A 460 -9.96 29.16 -27.52
N ASP A 461 -11.23 29.39 -27.89
CA ASP A 461 -11.81 29.04 -29.21
C ASP A 461 -11.17 29.70 -30.46
N ARG A 462 -10.21 30.63 -30.32
CA ARG A 462 -9.65 31.43 -31.44
C ARG A 462 -8.19 31.90 -31.27
N THR A 463 -7.34 31.24 -30.50
CA THR A 463 -5.93 31.65 -30.39
C THR A 463 -5.05 30.85 -31.35
N THR A 464 -4.29 31.54 -32.21
CA THR A 464 -3.24 30.93 -33.06
C THR A 464 -1.95 30.64 -32.28
N ASP A 465 -1.94 30.92 -30.98
CA ASP A 465 -0.75 30.91 -30.11
C ASP A 465 -1.00 30.15 -28.80
N ALA A 466 -2.04 29.30 -28.75
CA ALA A 466 -2.24 28.40 -27.60
C ALA A 466 -1.06 27.44 -27.47
N CYS A 467 -0.67 27.16 -26.23
CA CYS A 467 0.40 26.23 -25.93
C CYS A 467 -0.11 25.08 -25.04
N ARG A 468 0.48 23.91 -25.22
CA ARG A 468 0.33 22.76 -24.33
C ARG A 468 1.70 22.27 -23.93
N HIS A 469 1.92 22.15 -22.63
CA HIS A 469 3.17 21.72 -22.05
C HIS A 469 2.97 20.34 -21.41
N ALA A 470 3.85 19.38 -21.71
CA ALA A 470 3.84 18.05 -21.14
C ALA A 470 5.21 17.68 -20.57
N VAL A 471 5.22 17.11 -19.37
CA VAL A 471 6.44 16.67 -18.68
C VAL A 471 6.27 15.23 -18.21
N GLY A 472 7.33 14.44 -18.34
CA GLY A 472 7.43 13.17 -17.67
C GLY A 472 8.81 12.53 -17.80
N ALA A 473 9.11 11.55 -16.94
CA ALA A 473 10.42 10.90 -16.90
C ALA A 473 10.42 9.46 -17.41
N LYS A 474 11.60 8.98 -17.82
CA LYS A 474 11.93 7.56 -18.01
C LYS A 474 13.36 7.34 -17.52
N SER A 475 13.53 6.44 -16.56
CA SER A 475 14.77 6.36 -15.76
C SER A 475 15.16 7.71 -15.14
N ASN A 476 16.44 8.09 -15.20
CA ASN A 476 17.00 9.34 -14.69
C ASN A 476 16.89 10.53 -15.66
N VAL A 477 16.09 10.39 -16.73
CA VAL A 477 15.90 11.42 -17.73
C VAL A 477 14.46 11.93 -17.70
N VAL A 478 14.30 13.25 -17.53
CA VAL A 478 13.01 13.93 -17.71
C VAL A 478 12.91 14.42 -19.14
N VAL A 479 11.76 14.20 -19.74
CA VAL A 479 11.37 14.74 -21.04
C VAL A 479 10.32 15.83 -20.80
N ASP A 480 10.53 16.96 -21.43
CA ASP A 480 9.74 18.18 -21.22
C ASP A 480 9.52 18.82 -22.60
N VAL A 481 8.25 18.96 -22.98
CA VAL A 481 7.84 19.40 -24.32
C VAL A 481 6.80 20.50 -24.21
N VAL A 482 7.08 21.66 -24.83
CA VAL A 482 6.11 22.74 -25.03
C VAL A 482 5.75 22.83 -26.51
N LEU A 483 4.47 22.68 -26.83
CA LEU A 483 3.94 22.79 -28.19
C LEU A 483 3.03 24.00 -28.29
N CYS A 484 3.31 24.94 -29.19
CA CYS A 484 2.49 26.12 -29.43
C CYS A 484 2.02 26.20 -30.88
N GLY A 485 0.75 26.58 -31.08
CA GLY A 485 0.14 26.74 -32.40
C GLY A 485 -1.39 26.76 -32.36
N THR A 486 -2.05 26.43 -33.47
CA THR A 486 -3.51 26.34 -33.52
C THR A 486 -4.02 25.09 -32.80
N ALA A 487 -4.60 25.28 -31.62
CA ALA A 487 -5.25 24.24 -30.80
C ALA A 487 -4.39 22.97 -30.61
N PRO A 488 -3.28 23.03 -29.84
CA PRO A 488 -2.45 21.87 -29.58
C PRO A 488 -3.28 20.75 -28.91
N THR A 489 -3.25 19.55 -29.49
CA THR A 489 -4.01 18.36 -29.05
C THR A 489 -3.09 17.36 -28.32
N ASP A 490 -3.45 16.07 -28.30
CA ASP A 490 -2.68 14.96 -27.70
C ASP A 490 -1.28 14.74 -28.34
N GLN A 491 -0.91 15.55 -29.32
CA GLN A 491 0.41 15.53 -29.97
C GLN A 491 1.55 15.85 -29.00
N THR A 492 1.35 16.71 -27.98
CA THR A 492 2.39 17.00 -26.99
C THR A 492 2.76 15.75 -26.18
N ALA A 493 1.77 14.99 -25.72
CA ALA A 493 2.00 13.71 -25.04
C ALA A 493 2.65 12.67 -25.97
N THR A 494 2.26 12.67 -27.25
CA THR A 494 2.86 11.82 -28.29
C THR A 494 4.35 12.10 -28.46
N LEU A 495 4.77 13.37 -28.50
CA LEU A 495 6.18 13.75 -28.57
C LEU A 495 6.96 13.32 -27.33
N VAL A 496 6.40 13.53 -26.12
CA VAL A 496 7.05 13.10 -24.88
C VAL A 496 7.32 11.59 -24.90
N ASN A 497 6.33 10.80 -25.31
CA ASN A 497 6.49 9.34 -25.42
C ASN A 497 7.47 8.95 -26.54
N ALA A 498 7.45 9.61 -27.69
CA ALA A 498 8.41 9.36 -28.77
C ALA A 498 9.87 9.62 -28.35
N ILE A 499 10.12 10.66 -27.55
CA ILE A 499 11.46 10.93 -26.97
C ILE A 499 11.81 9.84 -25.94
N ARG A 500 10.89 9.48 -25.04
CA ARG A 500 11.10 8.40 -24.06
C ARG A 500 11.40 7.06 -24.72
N ASP A 501 10.76 6.75 -25.84
CA ASP A 501 10.97 5.48 -26.55
C ASP A 501 12.37 5.36 -27.14
N ARG A 502 13.08 6.48 -27.35
CA ARG A 502 14.49 6.49 -27.75
C ARG A 502 15.44 6.12 -26.60
N PHE A 503 14.97 6.18 -25.35
CA PHE A 503 15.75 5.71 -24.20
C PHE A 503 15.84 4.18 -24.19
N GLY A 504 17.05 3.65 -24.40
CA GLY A 504 17.33 2.21 -24.40
C GLY A 504 17.03 1.49 -25.71
N ALA A 505 16.79 2.23 -26.80
CA ALA A 505 16.62 1.70 -28.16
C ALA A 505 17.95 1.39 -28.86
#